data_AF-A0A9D5CQL6-F1
#
_entry.id   AF-A0A9D5CQL6-F1
#
_cell.length_a   1.000
_cell.length_b   1.000
_cell.length_c   1.000
_cell.angle_alpha   90.00
_cell.angle_beta   90.00
_cell.angle_gamma   90.00
#
_symmetry.space_group_name_H-M   'P 1'
#
loop_
_entity.id
_entity.type
_entity.pdbx_description
1 polymer ?
#
loop_
_entity_poly.entity_id
_entity_poly.type
_entity_poly.pdbx_seq_one_letter_code
_entity_poly.pdbx_strand_id
1 'polypeptide(L)'
;MEEEATHKREYEQIISEEEAYWRQRSRINWLQQGDQNTKFFHAVANQRRNTNWITQLHHEGSTVTEPTQISDIISRYFTDLFGREREVRYKTSWERLFIHKREVELNNLKEPFREEEIRRAINELGTDKAPGLDGFPMTFYKQGWNVIKEDMLRLFEDFFQGAANMERLNWAHILLIPKNEAPENIKDYRPISLINCSVKIISKVLANRLKGRSLKRRLFKIE
;
A
#
# COMPACT_ATOMS: atom_id res chain seq x y z
N MET A 1 -0.55 28.99 -37.51
CA MET A 1 0.73 28.78 -36.79
C MET A 1 0.52 28.66 -35.28
N GLU A 2 -0.24 29.53 -34.62
CA GLU A 2 -0.55 29.38 -33.17
C GLU A 2 -1.41 28.15 -32.86
N GLU A 3 -2.47 27.89 -33.63
CA GLU A 3 -3.33 26.70 -33.44
C GLU A 3 -2.58 25.36 -33.65
N GLU A 4 -1.63 25.35 -34.59
CA GLU A 4 -0.82 24.17 -34.87
C GLU A 4 0.18 23.88 -33.73
N ALA A 5 0.70 24.94 -33.10
CA ALA A 5 1.55 24.83 -31.94
C ALA A 5 0.79 24.41 -30.67
N THR A 6 -0.48 24.81 -30.51
CA THR A 6 -1.32 24.36 -29.39
C THR A 6 -1.69 22.90 -29.53
N HIS A 7 -2.12 22.45 -30.70
CA HIS A 7 -2.44 21.03 -30.92
C HIS A 7 -1.23 20.12 -30.78
N LYS A 8 -0.04 20.58 -31.19
CA LYS A 8 1.20 19.83 -30.98
C LYS A 8 1.51 19.65 -29.48
N ARG A 9 1.31 20.69 -28.66
CA ARG A 9 1.50 20.61 -27.19
C ARG A 9 0.47 19.70 -26.54
N GLU A 10 -0.80 19.78 -26.93
CA GLU A 10 -1.86 18.88 -26.44
C GLU A 10 -1.54 17.42 -26.77
N TYR A 11 -1.07 17.16 -27.99
CA TYR A 11 -0.66 15.82 -28.42
C TYR A 11 0.53 15.28 -27.61
N GLU A 12 1.57 16.10 -27.42
CA GLU A 12 2.74 15.75 -26.59
C GLU A 12 2.34 15.47 -25.14
N GLN A 13 1.38 16.24 -24.60
CA GLN A 13 0.86 16.03 -23.26
C GLN A 13 0.10 14.69 -23.14
N ILE A 14 -0.78 14.38 -24.08
CA ILE A 14 -1.53 13.11 -24.10
C ILE A 14 -0.57 11.91 -24.17
N ILE A 15 0.47 11.98 -25.01
CA ILE A 15 1.49 10.91 -25.10
C ILE A 15 2.20 10.74 -23.76
N SER A 16 2.63 11.84 -23.14
CA SER A 16 3.31 11.79 -21.84
C SER A 16 2.43 11.18 -20.74
N GLU A 17 1.14 11.49 -20.73
CA GLU A 17 0.17 10.91 -19.79
C GLU A 17 -0.03 9.41 -20.04
N GLU A 18 -0.14 9.00 -21.31
CA GLU A 18 -0.28 7.59 -21.69
C GLU A 18 0.98 6.77 -21.35
N GLU A 19 2.16 7.32 -21.58
CA GLU A 19 3.42 6.70 -21.18
C GLU A 19 3.51 6.49 -19.67
N ALA A 20 3.13 7.51 -18.89
CA ALA A 20 3.09 7.42 -17.43
C ALA A 20 2.14 6.31 -16.98
N TYR A 21 0.97 6.20 -17.61
CA TYR A 21 -0.02 5.16 -17.35
C TYR A 21 0.53 3.74 -17.59
N TRP A 22 1.15 3.49 -18.75
CA TRP A 22 1.68 2.16 -19.09
C TRP A 22 2.91 1.78 -18.27
N ARG A 23 3.76 2.76 -17.95
CA ARG A 23 4.89 2.59 -17.02
C ARG A 23 4.41 2.14 -15.64
N GLN A 24 3.35 2.75 -15.11
CA GLN A 24 2.79 2.37 -13.82
C GLN A 24 2.23 0.93 -13.83
N ARG A 25 1.56 0.52 -14.91
CA ARG A 25 0.97 -0.83 -15.04
C ARG A 25 2.02 -1.92 -15.22
N SER A 26 3.10 -1.65 -15.95
CA SER A 26 4.16 -2.63 -16.19
C SER A 26 5.00 -2.90 -14.93
N ARG A 27 5.11 -1.95 -13.99
CA ARG A 27 5.98 -1.98 -12.78
C ARG A 27 7.43 -2.42 -13.07
N ILE A 28 7.93 -2.14 -14.28
CA ILE A 28 9.33 -2.38 -14.64
C ILE A 28 10.13 -1.14 -14.25
N ASN A 29 11.08 -1.29 -13.31
CA ASN A 29 11.94 -0.20 -12.82
C ASN A 29 13.28 -0.10 -13.58
N TRP A 30 13.61 -1.10 -14.40
CA TRP A 30 14.93 -1.26 -15.02
C TRP A 30 14.84 -1.01 -16.52
N LEU A 31 14.86 0.26 -16.92
CA LEU A 31 15.25 0.65 -18.27
C LEU A 31 15.97 1.99 -18.18
N GLN A 32 17.30 1.90 -18.08
CA GLN A 32 18.17 2.92 -18.61
C GLN A 32 17.83 3.08 -20.10
N GLN A 33 17.58 4.32 -20.52
CA GLN A 33 17.28 4.76 -21.89
C GLN A 33 15.78 4.75 -22.25
N GLY A 34 15.28 5.96 -22.50
CA GLY A 34 13.92 6.22 -22.92
C GLY A 34 13.62 5.62 -24.29
N ASP A 35 12.39 5.20 -24.49
CA ASP A 35 11.44 5.92 -25.34
C ASP A 35 10.06 5.22 -25.31
N GLN A 36 9.01 6.03 -25.35
CA GLN A 36 7.67 5.79 -25.87
C GLN A 36 6.81 4.61 -25.35
N ASN A 37 5.50 4.80 -25.51
CA ASN A 37 4.43 3.84 -25.32
C ASN A 37 4.58 2.62 -26.27
N THR A 38 5.58 1.77 -26.01
CA THR A 38 5.90 0.64 -26.90
C THR A 38 4.93 -0.53 -26.68
N LYS A 39 4.67 -1.28 -27.78
CA LYS A 39 3.94 -2.56 -27.74
C LYS A 39 4.44 -3.53 -26.66
N PHE A 40 5.71 -3.40 -26.26
CA PHE A 40 6.30 -4.16 -25.16
C PHE A 40 5.60 -3.89 -23.82
N PHE A 41 5.40 -2.62 -23.42
CA PHE A 41 4.72 -2.29 -22.17
C PHE A 41 3.26 -2.74 -22.15
N HIS A 42 2.57 -2.63 -23.29
CA HIS A 42 1.22 -3.19 -23.47
C HIS A 42 1.20 -4.70 -23.29
N ALA A 43 2.11 -5.42 -23.94
CA ALA A 43 2.21 -6.87 -23.85
C ALA A 43 2.47 -7.34 -22.41
N VAL A 44 3.41 -6.69 -21.71
CA VAL A 44 3.69 -6.98 -20.29
C VAL A 44 2.49 -6.67 -19.40
N ALA A 45 1.82 -5.52 -19.61
CA ALA A 45 0.65 -5.16 -18.82
C ALA A 45 -0.53 -6.14 -19.05
N ASN A 46 -0.73 -6.58 -20.29
CA ASN A 46 -1.75 -7.57 -20.65
C ASN A 46 -1.42 -8.95 -20.08
N GLN A 47 -0.17 -9.40 -20.18
CA GLN A 47 0.26 -10.66 -19.56
C GLN A 47 -0.02 -10.64 -18.05
N ARG A 48 0.35 -9.57 -17.35
CA ARG A 48 0.07 -9.44 -15.90
C ARG A 48 -1.42 -9.39 -15.60
N ARG A 49 -2.22 -8.71 -16.44
CA ARG A 49 -3.68 -8.71 -16.29
C ARG A 49 -4.23 -10.13 -16.40
N ASN A 50 -3.77 -10.90 -17.39
CA ASN A 50 -4.21 -12.27 -17.61
C ASN A 50 -3.76 -13.19 -16.46
N THR A 51 -2.52 -13.06 -15.98
CA THR A 51 -2.01 -13.83 -14.83
C THR A 51 -2.73 -13.51 -13.52
N ASN A 52 -3.15 -12.25 -13.31
CA ASN A 52 -3.86 -11.84 -12.10
C ASN A 52 -5.37 -12.10 -12.18
N TRP A 53 -5.91 -12.43 -13.35
CA TRP A 53 -7.34 -12.69 -13.52
C TRP A 53 -7.65 -14.14 -13.16
N ILE A 54 -8.44 -14.33 -12.10
CA ILE A 54 -8.82 -15.65 -11.62
C ILE A 54 -10.02 -16.14 -12.45
N THR A 55 -9.75 -16.98 -13.44
CA THR A 55 -10.80 -17.60 -14.29
C THR A 55 -11.42 -18.85 -13.66
N GLN A 56 -10.66 -19.56 -12.85
CA GLN A 56 -11.09 -20.80 -12.21
C GLN A 56 -10.39 -20.98 -10.87
N LEU A 57 -11.03 -21.71 -9.97
CA LEU A 57 -10.52 -22.04 -8.66
C LEU A 57 -10.86 -23.48 -8.31
N HIS A 58 -9.87 -24.27 -7.90
CA HIS A 58 -10.10 -25.59 -7.36
C HIS A 58 -10.46 -25.49 -5.87
N HIS A 59 -11.64 -26.04 -5.51
CA HIS A 59 -12.17 -26.01 -4.15
C HIS A 59 -12.92 -27.32 -3.85
N GLU A 60 -12.57 -27.97 -2.74
CA GLU A 60 -13.23 -29.20 -2.25
C GLU A 60 -13.36 -30.32 -3.30
N GLY A 61 -12.33 -30.51 -4.13
CA GLY A 61 -12.31 -31.56 -5.16
C GLY A 61 -13.06 -31.20 -6.44
N SER A 62 -13.60 -29.98 -6.55
CA SER A 62 -14.29 -29.48 -7.74
C SER A 62 -13.63 -28.21 -8.29
N THR A 63 -13.73 -27.99 -9.60
CA THR A 63 -13.27 -26.75 -10.24
C THR A 63 -14.44 -25.81 -10.42
N VAL A 64 -14.34 -24.63 -9.82
CA VAL A 64 -15.33 -23.56 -9.87
C VAL A 64 -14.88 -22.51 -10.86
N THR A 65 -15.74 -22.18 -11.83
CA THR A 65 -15.47 -21.17 -12.88
C THR A 65 -16.39 -19.95 -12.79
N GLU A 66 -17.48 -20.06 -12.03
CA GLU A 66 -18.47 -19.00 -11.90
C GLU A 66 -17.94 -17.86 -11.02
N PRO A 67 -17.84 -16.60 -11.52
CA PRO A 67 -17.19 -15.51 -10.80
C PRO A 67 -17.81 -15.18 -9.44
N THR A 68 -19.13 -15.30 -9.32
CA THR A 68 -19.85 -15.06 -8.04
C THR A 68 -19.45 -16.11 -7.00
N GLN A 69 -19.42 -17.38 -7.38
CA GLN A 69 -18.99 -18.48 -6.50
C GLN A 69 -17.52 -18.36 -6.12
N ILE A 70 -16.64 -18.00 -7.06
CA ILE A 70 -15.22 -17.75 -6.79
C ILE A 70 -15.07 -16.64 -5.74
N SER A 71 -15.78 -15.52 -5.92
CA SER A 71 -15.79 -14.39 -4.98
C SER A 71 -16.25 -14.81 -3.58
N ASP A 72 -17.31 -15.62 -3.48
CA ASP A 72 -17.81 -16.10 -2.20
C ASP A 72 -16.82 -17.03 -1.48
N ILE A 73 -16.19 -17.95 -2.23
CA ILE A 73 -15.16 -18.85 -1.69
C ILE A 73 -13.98 -18.04 -1.16
N ILE A 74 -13.52 -17.06 -1.94
CA ILE A 74 -12.43 -16.15 -1.55
C ILE A 74 -12.78 -15.40 -0.27
N SER A 75 -13.96 -14.78 -0.25
CA SER A 75 -14.40 -13.95 0.87
C SER A 75 -14.52 -14.76 2.15
N ARG A 76 -15.14 -15.95 2.08
CA ARG A 76 -15.26 -16.87 3.21
C ARG A 76 -13.89 -17.32 3.71
N TYR A 77 -13.02 -17.79 2.82
CA TYR A 77 -11.70 -18.30 3.18
C TYR A 77 -10.84 -17.26 3.90
N PHE A 78 -10.73 -16.03 3.37
CA PHE A 78 -9.91 -15.00 4.01
C PHE A 78 -10.56 -14.39 5.25
N THR A 79 -11.90 -14.33 5.31
CA THR A 79 -12.61 -13.96 6.54
C THR A 79 -12.33 -14.96 7.65
N ASP A 80 -12.37 -16.26 7.35
CA ASP A 80 -12.00 -17.31 8.30
C ASP A 80 -10.51 -17.28 8.68
N LEU A 81 -9.63 -16.98 7.72
CA LEU A 81 -8.20 -16.94 7.94
C LEU A 81 -7.79 -15.79 8.88
N PHE A 82 -8.37 -14.60 8.70
CA PHE A 82 -8.00 -13.39 9.43
C PHE A 82 -8.94 -13.06 10.59
N GLY A 83 -10.20 -13.48 10.55
CA GLY A 83 -11.24 -13.13 11.52
C GLY A 83 -11.36 -14.09 12.70
N ARG A 84 -10.70 -15.25 12.67
CA ARG A 84 -10.72 -16.20 13.80
C ARG A 84 -9.71 -15.80 14.86
N GLU A 85 -10.21 -15.48 16.06
CA GLU A 85 -9.38 -15.37 17.26
C GLU A 85 -8.74 -16.74 17.54
N ARG A 86 -7.41 -16.79 17.48
CA ARG A 86 -6.65 -17.99 17.83
C ARG A 86 -6.15 -17.83 19.25
N GLU A 87 -6.38 -18.85 20.06
CA GLU A 87 -5.81 -18.90 21.40
C GLU A 87 -4.27 -18.83 21.30
N VAL A 88 -3.70 -17.74 21.81
CA VAL A 88 -2.27 -17.50 21.77
C VAL A 88 -1.60 -18.45 22.76
N ARG A 89 -1.04 -19.56 22.26
CA ARG A 89 -0.33 -20.55 23.09
C ARG A 89 0.95 -19.99 23.74
N TYR A 90 1.50 -18.89 23.23
CA TYR A 90 2.73 -18.29 23.73
C TYR A 90 2.43 -17.05 24.58
N LYS A 91 2.47 -17.19 25.90
CA LYS A 91 2.56 -16.04 26.81
C LYS A 91 4.00 -15.57 26.85
N THR A 92 4.39 -14.72 25.89
CA THR A 92 5.68 -14.06 25.94
C THR A 92 5.70 -13.06 27.09
N SER A 93 6.55 -13.28 28.08
CA SER A 93 6.81 -12.30 29.13
C SER A 93 7.63 -11.16 28.55
N TRP A 94 7.03 -9.98 28.45
CA TRP A 94 7.70 -8.76 28.00
C TRP A 94 8.92 -8.45 28.89
N GLU A 95 8.86 -8.80 30.16
CA GLU A 95 9.95 -8.67 31.14
C GLU A 95 11.18 -9.50 30.75
N ARG A 96 10.98 -10.68 30.15
CA ARG A 96 12.07 -11.55 29.65
C ARG A 96 12.65 -11.11 28.32
N LEU A 97 11.90 -10.38 27.50
CA LEU A 97 12.42 -9.84 26.23
C LEU A 97 13.22 -8.55 26.44
N PHE A 98 12.86 -7.75 27.44
CA PHE A 98 13.51 -6.47 27.75
C PHE A 98 14.31 -6.52 29.06
N ILE A 99 15.13 -7.57 29.24
CA ILE A 99 15.98 -7.79 30.43
C ILE A 99 16.85 -6.56 30.77
N HIS A 100 17.26 -5.82 29.74
CA HIS A 100 17.95 -4.55 29.90
C HIS A 100 16.95 -3.42 29.63
N LYS A 101 16.12 -3.09 30.63
CA LYS A 101 15.36 -1.83 30.65
C LYS A 101 16.35 -0.68 30.65
N ARG A 102 16.85 -0.32 29.46
CA ARG A 102 17.44 0.99 29.26
C ARG A 102 16.29 1.97 29.46
N GLU A 103 16.49 3.04 30.24
CA GLU A 103 15.56 4.17 30.27
C GLU A 103 15.53 4.79 28.87
N VAL A 104 14.69 4.21 28.03
CA VAL A 104 14.31 4.84 26.77
C VAL A 104 13.29 5.86 27.20
N GLU A 105 13.68 7.14 27.27
CA GLU A 105 12.70 8.21 27.45
C GLU A 105 11.61 8.01 26.40
N LEU A 106 10.35 7.80 26.81
CA LEU A 106 9.25 7.54 25.88
C LEU A 106 8.42 8.79 25.57
N ASN A 107 8.68 9.91 26.24
CA ASN A 107 7.82 11.09 26.29
C ASN A 107 7.42 11.60 24.90
N ASN A 108 8.37 11.71 23.95
CA ASN A 108 8.06 12.15 22.58
C ASN A 108 7.00 11.31 21.82
N LEU A 109 6.69 10.07 22.23
CA LEU A 109 5.65 9.25 21.58
C LEU A 109 4.25 9.71 21.98
N LYS A 110 4.15 10.38 23.14
CA LYS A 110 2.90 10.89 23.72
C LYS A 110 2.66 12.36 23.39
N GLU A 111 3.58 13.01 22.68
CA GLU A 111 3.44 14.41 22.28
C GLU A 111 2.46 14.55 21.11
N PRO A 112 1.71 15.66 21.01
CA PRO A 112 0.91 15.98 19.83
C PRO A 112 1.72 15.95 18.53
N PHE A 113 1.04 15.72 17.41
CA PHE A 113 1.71 15.65 16.11
C PHE A 113 2.06 17.04 15.58
N ARG A 114 3.27 17.19 15.07
CA ARG A 114 3.76 18.43 14.44
C ARG A 114 3.55 18.38 12.94
N GLU A 115 3.36 19.55 12.34
CA GLU A 115 3.23 19.65 10.88
C GLU A 115 4.48 19.12 10.17
N GLU A 116 5.67 19.44 10.66
CA GLU A 116 6.93 19.10 10.00
C GLU A 116 7.17 17.59 9.97
N GLU A 117 6.71 16.84 10.98
CA GLU A 117 6.84 15.37 10.97
C GLU A 117 5.85 14.72 10.01
N ILE A 118 4.64 15.25 9.89
CA ILE A 118 3.63 14.78 8.93
C ILE A 118 4.14 15.05 7.51
N ARG A 119 4.60 16.28 7.25
CA ARG A 119 5.16 16.67 5.95
C ARG A 119 6.38 15.82 5.58
N ARG A 120 7.27 15.55 6.54
CA ARG A 120 8.42 14.65 6.35
C ARG A 120 7.97 13.23 6.01
N ALA A 121 7.02 12.68 6.75
CA ALA A 121 6.49 11.33 6.49
C ALA A 121 5.90 11.21 5.08
N ILE A 122 5.13 12.20 4.63
CA ILE A 122 4.60 12.27 3.26
C ILE A 122 5.75 12.24 2.25
N ASN A 123 6.78 13.05 2.43
CA ASN A 123 7.91 13.12 1.50
C ASN A 123 8.73 11.82 1.44
N GLU A 124 8.89 11.14 2.56
CA GLU A 124 9.61 9.85 2.66
C GLU A 124 8.86 8.68 2.02
N LEU A 125 7.53 8.74 1.92
CA LEU A 125 6.74 7.68 1.28
C LEU A 125 6.91 7.69 -0.25
N GLY A 126 7.03 6.51 -0.87
CA GLY A 126 7.14 6.38 -2.33
C GLY A 126 5.86 6.81 -3.06
N THR A 127 6.01 7.43 -4.23
CA THR A 127 4.89 7.91 -5.08
C THR A 127 4.26 6.84 -5.96
N ASP A 128 4.97 5.75 -6.21
CA ASP A 128 4.66 4.65 -7.12
C ASP A 128 3.72 3.59 -6.52
N LYS A 129 3.05 3.89 -5.40
CA LYS A 129 2.22 2.93 -4.66
C LYS A 129 0.75 3.09 -5.02
N ALA A 130 0.04 1.97 -5.07
CA ALA A 130 -1.39 1.95 -5.33
C ALA A 130 -2.16 2.70 -4.20
N PRO A 131 -3.18 3.51 -4.57
CA PRO A 131 -4.06 4.16 -3.62
C PRO A 131 -4.95 3.14 -2.89
N GLY A 132 -5.63 3.60 -1.85
CA GLY A 132 -6.67 2.81 -1.19
C GLY A 132 -8.01 2.94 -1.90
N LEU A 133 -9.09 2.68 -1.17
CA LEU A 133 -10.48 2.84 -1.63
C LEU A 133 -10.83 4.30 -1.94
N ASP A 134 -10.13 5.24 -1.30
CA ASP A 134 -10.30 6.67 -1.53
C ASP A 134 -9.78 7.17 -2.89
N GLY A 135 -9.01 6.33 -3.60
CA GLY A 135 -8.44 6.68 -4.90
C GLY A 135 -7.33 7.73 -4.84
N PHE A 136 -6.90 8.19 -3.65
CA PHE A 136 -5.88 9.24 -3.52
C PHE A 136 -4.46 8.63 -3.45
N PRO A 137 -3.65 8.73 -4.52
CA PRO A 137 -2.28 8.21 -4.51
C PRO A 137 -1.35 9.10 -3.69
N MET A 138 -0.15 8.62 -3.37
CA MET A 138 0.80 9.43 -2.60
C MET A 138 1.29 10.68 -3.33
N THR A 139 1.21 10.73 -4.65
CA THR A 139 1.45 11.96 -5.44
C THR A 139 0.47 13.07 -5.09
N PHE A 140 -0.81 12.75 -4.84
CA PHE A 140 -1.83 13.71 -4.41
C PHE A 140 -1.42 14.41 -3.10
N TYR A 141 -1.04 13.64 -2.08
CA TYR A 141 -0.61 14.20 -0.79
C TYR A 141 0.70 15.00 -0.88
N LYS A 142 1.61 14.62 -1.79
CA LYS A 142 2.88 15.32 -1.98
C LYS A 142 2.73 16.66 -2.69
N GLN A 143 1.98 16.67 -3.79
CA GLN A 143 1.81 17.84 -4.66
C GLN A 143 0.69 18.76 -4.15
N GLY A 144 -0.40 18.19 -3.65
CA GLY A 144 -1.55 18.90 -3.10
C GLY A 144 -1.41 19.30 -1.64
N TRP A 145 -0.20 19.22 -1.04
CA TRP A 145 0.01 19.50 0.39
C TRP A 145 -0.61 20.82 0.84
N ASN A 146 -0.41 21.90 0.08
CA ASN A 146 -0.92 23.22 0.44
C ASN A 146 -2.46 23.29 0.49
N VAL A 147 -3.16 22.36 -0.17
CA VAL A 147 -4.62 22.28 -0.17
C VAL A 147 -5.10 21.37 0.96
N ILE A 148 -4.48 20.20 1.14
CA ILE A 148 -4.93 19.15 2.07
C ILE A 148 -4.31 19.22 3.47
N LYS A 149 -3.37 20.15 3.69
CA LYS A 149 -2.63 20.30 4.94
C LYS A 149 -3.57 20.40 6.14
N GLU A 150 -4.56 21.29 6.09
CA GLU A 150 -5.46 21.54 7.22
C GLU A 150 -6.29 20.30 7.57
N ASP A 151 -6.77 19.56 6.57
CA ASP A 151 -7.51 18.32 6.78
C ASP A 151 -6.62 17.22 7.37
N MET A 152 -5.36 17.14 6.93
CA MET A 152 -4.40 16.21 7.52
C MET A 152 -4.05 16.57 8.96
N LEU A 153 -3.85 17.85 9.27
CA LEU A 153 -3.58 18.29 10.65
C LEU A 153 -4.75 17.97 11.57
N ARG A 154 -5.99 18.22 11.15
CA ARG A 154 -7.20 17.83 11.89
C ARG A 154 -7.29 16.32 12.09
N LEU A 155 -7.05 15.52 11.04
CA LEU A 155 -7.04 14.07 11.15
C LEU A 155 -6.03 13.58 12.20
N PHE A 156 -4.82 14.14 12.23
CA PHE A 156 -3.80 13.77 13.20
C PHE A 156 -4.16 14.22 14.63
N GLU A 157 -4.80 15.37 14.79
CA GLU A 157 -5.32 15.84 16.08
C GLU A 157 -6.43 14.94 16.60
N ASP A 158 -7.45 14.66 15.77
CA ASP A 158 -8.54 13.74 16.11
C ASP A 158 -8.01 12.34 16.43
N PHE A 159 -6.99 11.87 15.70
CA PHE A 159 -6.35 10.59 15.95
C PHE A 159 -5.62 10.59 17.30
N PHE A 160 -4.93 11.68 17.63
CA PHE A 160 -4.24 11.85 18.91
C PHE A 160 -5.22 11.86 20.10
N GLN A 161 -6.35 12.54 19.94
CA GLN A 161 -7.40 12.62 20.97
C GLN A 161 -8.26 11.34 21.08
N GLY A 162 -8.11 10.39 20.15
CA GLY A 162 -8.95 9.20 20.07
C GLY A 162 -10.37 9.47 19.54
N ALA A 163 -10.58 10.64 18.91
CA ALA A 163 -11.86 11.06 18.32
C ALA A 163 -11.96 10.71 16.82
N ALA A 164 -10.86 10.36 16.16
CA ALA A 164 -10.87 10.04 14.73
C ALA A 164 -11.72 8.81 14.42
N ASN A 165 -12.65 8.96 13.48
CA ASN A 165 -13.37 7.82 12.90
C ASN A 165 -12.44 7.03 11.95
N MET A 166 -11.76 6.04 12.51
CA MET A 166 -10.84 5.18 11.77
C MET A 166 -11.53 4.06 11.00
N GLU A 167 -12.84 3.82 11.19
CA GLU A 167 -13.55 2.69 10.59
C GLU A 167 -13.46 2.72 9.07
N ARG A 168 -13.90 3.83 8.45
CA ARG A 168 -13.87 4.01 7.00
C ARG A 168 -12.45 4.19 6.47
N LEU A 169 -11.57 4.82 7.24
CA LEU A 169 -10.17 5.04 6.85
C LEU A 169 -9.39 3.72 6.78
N ASN A 170 -9.74 2.75 7.61
CA ASN A 170 -9.14 1.43 7.66
C ASN A 170 -9.73 0.43 6.67
N TRP A 171 -10.77 0.81 5.92
CA TRP A 171 -11.23 -0.04 4.82
C TRP A 171 -10.11 -0.22 3.80
N ALA A 172 -10.03 -1.42 3.23
CA ALA A 172 -9.00 -1.77 2.26
C ALA A 172 -9.59 -2.61 1.13
N HIS A 173 -9.10 -2.39 -0.10
CA HIS A 173 -9.30 -3.37 -1.16
C HIS A 173 -8.35 -4.54 -0.95
N ILE A 174 -8.90 -5.75 -0.79
CA ILE A 174 -8.10 -6.97 -0.80
C ILE A 174 -7.90 -7.40 -2.25
N LEU A 175 -6.66 -7.38 -2.71
CA LEU A 175 -6.26 -7.91 -4.01
C LEU A 175 -5.53 -9.23 -3.84
N LEU A 176 -5.79 -10.19 -4.71
CA LEU A 176 -5.09 -11.47 -4.73
C LEU A 176 -3.98 -11.44 -5.76
N ILE A 177 -2.75 -11.76 -5.32
CA ILE A 177 -1.59 -11.91 -6.20
C ILE A 177 -1.15 -13.37 -6.19
N PRO A 178 -1.01 -14.02 -7.35
CA PRO A 178 -0.58 -15.41 -7.41
C PRO A 178 0.86 -15.59 -6.90
N LYS A 179 1.11 -16.72 -6.23
CA LYS A 179 2.42 -17.11 -5.69
C LYS A 179 3.30 -17.81 -6.72
N ASN A 180 2.67 -18.48 -7.68
CA ASN A 180 3.26 -19.32 -8.71
C ASN A 180 2.62 -19.03 -10.07
N GLU A 181 3.16 -19.61 -11.14
CA GLU A 181 2.71 -19.33 -12.52
C GLU A 181 1.35 -19.96 -12.85
N ALA A 182 1.02 -21.08 -12.21
CA ALA A 182 -0.24 -21.81 -12.39
C ALA A 182 -0.96 -21.98 -11.03
N PRO A 183 -1.59 -20.90 -10.52
CA PRO A 183 -2.33 -20.96 -9.26
C PRO A 183 -3.67 -21.67 -9.45
N GLU A 184 -3.85 -22.82 -8.80
CA GLU A 184 -5.09 -23.60 -8.90
C GLU A 184 -5.95 -23.48 -7.65
N ASN A 185 -5.32 -23.37 -6.48
CA ASN A 185 -6.00 -23.36 -5.19
C ASN A 185 -5.98 -21.96 -4.59
N ILE A 186 -6.94 -21.68 -3.71
CA ILE A 186 -6.99 -20.37 -3.01
C ILE A 186 -5.72 -20.08 -2.19
N LYS A 187 -5.05 -21.13 -1.71
CA LYS A 187 -3.78 -21.04 -0.97
C LYS A 187 -2.61 -20.57 -1.83
N ASP A 188 -2.74 -20.65 -3.16
CA ASP A 188 -1.73 -20.21 -4.12
C ASP A 188 -1.79 -18.69 -4.35
N TYR A 189 -2.73 -17.99 -3.72
CA TYR A 189 -2.84 -16.54 -3.77
C TYR A 189 -2.37 -15.88 -2.47
N ARG A 190 -1.72 -14.72 -2.58
CA ARG A 190 -1.38 -13.82 -1.48
C ARG A 190 -2.40 -12.67 -1.46
N PRO A 191 -3.12 -12.47 -0.35
CA PRO A 191 -3.91 -11.27 -0.18
C PRO A 191 -3.00 -10.07 0.08
N ILE A 192 -3.25 -8.97 -0.63
CA ILE A 192 -2.63 -7.67 -0.40
C ILE A 192 -3.74 -6.67 -0.12
N SER A 193 -3.70 -6.07 1.07
CA SER A 193 -4.63 -5.00 1.45
C SER A 193 -4.12 -3.65 0.96
N LEU A 194 -4.86 -3.03 0.04
CA LEU A 194 -4.66 -1.66 -0.38
C LEU A 194 -5.38 -0.72 0.59
N ILE A 195 -4.67 -0.32 1.65
CA ILE A 195 -5.16 0.67 2.62
C ILE A 195 -5.02 2.10 2.09
N ASN A 196 -5.84 3.01 2.61
CA ASN A 196 -5.80 4.44 2.30
C ASN A 196 -4.43 5.05 2.64
N CYS A 197 -4.02 6.01 1.82
CA CYS A 197 -2.72 6.66 1.94
C CYS A 197 -2.59 7.50 3.22
N SER A 198 -3.69 8.09 3.70
CA SER A 198 -3.78 8.77 5.00
C SER A 198 -3.34 7.88 6.17
N VAL A 199 -3.83 6.63 6.23
CA VAL A 199 -3.44 5.64 7.27
C VAL A 199 -1.97 5.24 7.14
N LYS A 200 -1.45 5.12 5.91
CA LYS A 200 -0.01 4.89 5.67
C LYS A 200 0.84 6.03 6.21
N ILE A 201 0.38 7.27 6.07
CA ILE A 201 1.06 8.47 6.59
C ILE A 201 1.07 8.44 8.13
N ILE A 202 -0.06 8.18 8.78
CA ILE A 202 -0.13 8.01 10.25
C ILE A 202 0.86 6.94 10.73
N SER A 203 0.79 5.74 10.13
CA SER A 203 1.68 4.63 10.45
C SER A 203 3.16 5.00 10.27
N LYS A 204 3.48 5.77 9.23
CA LYS A 204 4.84 6.23 8.93
C LYS A 204 5.35 7.24 9.96
N VAL A 205 4.51 8.19 10.39
CA VAL A 205 4.85 9.15 11.46
C VAL A 205 5.16 8.40 12.76
N LEU A 206 4.29 7.46 13.15
CA LEU A 206 4.50 6.62 14.34
C LEU A 206 5.79 5.79 14.23
N ALA A 207 6.02 5.16 13.09
CA ALA A 207 7.25 4.41 12.83
C ALA A 207 8.50 5.30 12.91
N ASN A 208 8.44 6.55 12.45
CA ASN A 208 9.56 7.49 12.54
C ASN A 208 9.84 7.89 13.99
N ARG A 209 8.80 8.15 14.81
CA ARG A 209 8.95 8.40 16.25
C ARG A 209 9.59 7.20 16.97
N LEU A 210 9.19 5.98 16.61
CA LEU A 210 9.78 4.75 17.15
C LEU A 210 11.22 4.49 16.67
N LYS A 211 11.51 4.72 15.38
CA LYS A 211 12.82 4.49 14.77
C LYS A 211 13.92 5.35 15.38
N GLY A 212 13.59 6.61 15.72
CA GLY A 212 14.50 7.50 16.44
C GLY A 212 15.05 6.91 17.75
N ARG A 213 14.43 5.83 18.25
CA ARG A 213 14.81 5.14 19.50
C ARG A 213 15.27 3.69 19.29
N SER A 214 14.73 2.99 18.29
CA SER A 214 14.91 1.53 18.14
C SER A 214 16.14 1.11 17.31
N LEU A 215 16.75 1.98 16.50
CA LEU A 215 17.74 1.55 15.48
C LEU A 215 19.10 2.25 15.54
N LYS A 216 19.75 2.25 16.73
CA LYS A 216 21.22 2.30 16.82
C LYS A 216 21.87 0.91 16.89
N ARG A 217 21.15 -0.18 16.60
CA ARG A 217 21.72 -1.54 16.57
C ARG A 217 21.35 -2.27 15.29
N ARG A 218 22.38 -2.66 14.53
CA ARG A 218 22.37 -3.82 13.64
C ARG A 218 21.88 -5.02 14.46
N LEU A 219 20.60 -5.35 14.35
CA LEU A 219 20.09 -6.66 14.71
C LEU A 219 19.99 -7.44 13.40
N PHE A 220 20.43 -8.70 13.43
CA PHE A 220 20.68 -9.60 12.29
C PHE A 220 22.07 -9.48 11.62
N LYS A 221 23.13 -9.77 12.39
CA LYS A 221 24.14 -10.72 11.91
C LYS A 221 23.75 -12.07 12.51
N ILE A 222 23.26 -12.96 11.67
CA ILE A 222 23.20 -14.39 11.96
C ILE A 222 24.38 -14.96 11.17
N GLU A 223 25.32 -15.58 11.89
CA GLU A 223 26.35 -16.46 11.31
C GLU A 223 25.71 -17.74 10.79
#